data_AF-A0A7S6WNI7-F1
#
_entry.id   AF-A0A7S6WNI7-F1
#
_cell.length_a   1.000
_cell.length_b   1.000
_cell.length_c   1.000
_cell.angle_alpha   90.00
_cell.angle_beta   90.00
_cell.angle_gamma   90.00
#
_symmetry.space_group_name_H-M   'P 1'
#
loop_
_entity.id
_entity.type
_entity.pdbx_description
1 polymer ?
#
loop_
_entity_poly.entity_id
_entity_poly.type
_entity_poly.pdbx_seq_one_letter_code
_entity_poly.pdbx_strand_id
1 'polypeptide(L)'
;MNYQIEIKDIEPIRIAYMRYKGVVTEANKIFPNVFKSIHGKSNGAPFFNYIAMNPETKIGEIELCVSTDETPVGNGVEIKEIPRIKAICLIHIGSYETLNKAYEAIDKYADKNGIELCSPFREVFIKGP
;
A
#
# COMPACT_ATOMS: atom_id res chain seq x y z
N MET A 1 6.91 21.57 1.68
CA MET A 1 6.15 20.77 2.67
C MET A 1 7.18 20.02 3.48
N ASN A 2 7.17 20.12 4.81
CA ASN A 2 8.13 19.38 5.64
C ASN A 2 7.46 18.08 6.08
N TYR A 3 7.93 16.95 5.55
CA TYR A 3 7.48 15.65 6.03
C TYR A 3 8.22 15.27 7.31
N GLN A 4 7.46 14.79 8.29
CA GLN A 4 8.02 14.04 9.40
C GLN A 4 8.23 12.60 8.93
N ILE A 5 9.48 12.17 8.92
CA ILE A 5 9.91 10.83 8.49
C ILE A 5 10.27 10.01 9.73
N GLU A 6 9.79 8.78 9.78
CA GLU A 6 9.99 7.84 10.89
C GLU A 6 10.40 6.47 10.34
N ILE A 7 11.33 5.79 11.01
CA ILE A 7 11.62 4.38 10.74
C ILE A 7 10.73 3.54 11.66
N LYS A 8 9.94 2.63 11.08
CA LYS A 8 9.01 1.77 11.82
C LYS A 8 9.36 0.31 11.63
N ASP A 9 9.25 -0.45 12.71
CA ASP A 9 9.16 -1.90 12.66
C ASP A 9 7.66 -2.25 12.62
N ILE A 10 7.21 -2.82 11.50
CA ILE A 10 5.81 -3.11 11.22
C ILE A 10 5.61 -4.60 11.38
N GLU A 11 4.79 -4.99 12.36
CA GLU A 11 4.43 -6.38 12.64
C GLU A 11 3.79 -7.10 11.44
N PRO A 12 3.84 -8.45 11.40
CA PRO A 12 3.10 -9.22 10.40
C PRO A 12 1.62 -8.87 10.41
N ILE A 13 1.00 -8.88 9.23
CA ILE A 13 -0.40 -8.49 9.06
C ILE A 13 -1.14 -9.59 8.29
N ARG A 14 -2.21 -10.12 8.88
CA ARG A 14 -3.17 -10.94 8.15
C ARG A 14 -4.04 -10.04 7.27
N ILE A 15 -4.07 -10.34 5.97
CA ILE A 15 -4.79 -9.54 4.99
C ILE A 15 -5.69 -10.40 4.10
N ALA A 16 -6.86 -9.83 3.77
CA ALA A 16 -7.57 -10.19 2.55
C ALA A 16 -7.01 -9.37 1.39
N TYR A 17 -6.69 -10.05 0.29
CA TYR A 17 -6.01 -9.41 -0.83
C TYR A 17 -6.44 -9.91 -2.20
N MET A 18 -6.28 -9.05 -3.20
CA MET A 18 -6.37 -9.40 -4.61
C MET A 18 -5.13 -8.90 -5.35
N ARG A 19 -4.60 -9.69 -6.27
CA ARG A 19 -3.56 -9.22 -7.19
C ARG A 19 -4.18 -8.42 -8.33
N TYR A 20 -3.55 -7.31 -8.67
CA TYR A 20 -3.91 -6.48 -9.80
C TYR A 20 -2.67 -6.20 -10.65
N LYS A 21 -2.80 -6.39 -11.96
CA LYS A 21 -1.79 -6.01 -12.94
C LYS A 21 -2.41 -5.12 -14.01
N GLY A 22 -1.96 -3.89 -14.10
CA GLY A 22 -2.54 -2.90 -15.00
C GLY A 22 -2.15 -1.47 -14.62
N VAL A 23 -2.85 -0.49 -15.18
CA VAL A 23 -2.63 0.93 -14.87
C VAL A 23 -2.98 1.19 -13.41
N VAL A 24 -2.00 1.62 -12.60
CA VAL A 24 -2.15 1.72 -11.13
C VAL A 24 -3.36 2.55 -10.70
N THR A 25 -3.64 3.66 -11.39
CA THR A 25 -4.77 4.55 -11.06
C THR A 25 -6.14 3.87 -11.22
N GLU A 26 -6.22 2.85 -12.05
CA GLU A 26 -7.44 2.06 -12.30
C GLU A 26 -7.70 1.02 -11.21
N ALA A 27 -6.69 0.68 -10.41
CA ALA A 27 -6.83 -0.34 -9.37
C ALA A 27 -7.82 0.05 -8.26
N ASN A 28 -7.99 1.36 -8.02
CA ASN A 28 -9.01 1.90 -7.11
C ASN A 28 -10.44 1.46 -7.47
N LYS A 29 -10.72 1.21 -8.75
CA LYS A 29 -12.05 0.73 -9.21
C LYS A 29 -12.31 -0.72 -8.79
N ILE A 30 -11.26 -1.50 -8.59
CA ILE A 30 -11.33 -2.92 -8.21
C ILE A 30 -11.32 -3.08 -6.69
N PHE A 31 -10.74 -2.13 -5.97
CA PHE A 31 -10.57 -2.16 -4.51
C PHE A 31 -11.85 -2.48 -3.70
N PRO A 32 -13.05 -1.98 -4.08
CA PRO A 32 -14.29 -2.33 -3.39
C PRO A 32 -14.60 -3.84 -3.35
N ASN A 33 -14.05 -4.64 -4.27
CA ASN A 33 -14.27 -6.09 -4.29
C ASN A 33 -13.65 -6.80 -3.08
N VAL A 34 -12.51 -6.29 -2.59
CA VAL A 34 -11.87 -6.82 -1.38
C VAL A 34 -12.77 -6.56 -0.17
N PHE A 35 -13.25 -5.32 0.00
CA PHE A 35 -14.18 -4.96 1.07
C PHE A 35 -15.48 -5.79 1.04
N LYS A 36 -16.07 -5.98 -0.14
CA LYS A 36 -17.29 -6.79 -0.30
C LYS A 36 -17.07 -8.23 0.16
N SER A 37 -15.91 -8.82 -0.17
CA SER A 37 -15.62 -10.22 0.17
C SER A 37 -15.52 -10.49 1.67
N ILE A 38 -15.19 -9.45 2.46
CA ILE A 38 -15.08 -9.52 3.93
C ILE A 38 -16.22 -8.79 4.64
N HIS A 39 -17.33 -8.53 3.92
CA HIS A 39 -18.51 -7.84 4.45
C HIS A 39 -18.20 -6.48 5.10
N GLY A 40 -17.18 -5.77 4.60
CA GLY A 40 -16.74 -4.48 5.12
C GLY A 40 -16.01 -4.53 6.46
N LYS A 41 -15.76 -5.71 7.03
CA LYS A 41 -15.10 -5.86 8.34
C LYS A 41 -13.57 -5.73 8.21
N SER A 42 -13.12 -4.49 8.28
CA SER A 42 -11.69 -4.15 8.29
C SER A 42 -11.18 -3.91 9.71
N ASN A 43 -9.95 -4.36 9.99
CA ASN A 43 -9.22 -4.12 11.24
C ASN A 43 -8.24 -2.94 11.11
N GLY A 44 -8.27 -2.20 9.99
CA GLY A 44 -7.36 -1.09 9.77
C GLY A 44 -7.60 -0.33 8.48
N ALA A 45 -6.72 0.62 8.20
CA ALA A 45 -6.73 1.32 6.92
C ALA A 45 -6.35 0.35 5.78
N PRO A 46 -7.07 0.39 4.66
CA PRO A 46 -6.70 -0.42 3.51
C PRO A 46 -5.44 0.16 2.87
N PHE A 47 -4.74 -0.67 2.09
CA PHE A 47 -3.50 -0.24 1.46
C PHE A 47 -3.22 -0.96 0.15
N PHE A 48 -2.44 -0.32 -0.70
CA PHE A 48 -1.80 -0.97 -1.83
C PHE A 48 -0.42 -1.46 -1.41
N ASN A 49 -0.09 -2.70 -1.77
CA ASN A 49 1.24 -3.27 -1.64
C ASN A 49 1.86 -3.39 -3.04
N TYR A 50 2.78 -2.50 -3.38
CA TYR A 50 3.37 -2.40 -4.71
C TYR A 50 4.50 -3.42 -4.85
N ILE A 51 4.30 -4.45 -5.68
CA ILE A 51 5.30 -5.49 -5.92
C ILE A 51 6.30 -5.02 -6.97
N ALA A 52 5.80 -4.50 -8.07
CA ALA A 52 6.59 -3.93 -9.16
C ALA A 52 5.81 -2.82 -9.86
N MET A 53 6.52 -1.84 -10.41
CA MET A 53 5.92 -0.78 -11.21
C MET A 53 6.84 -0.39 -12.35
N ASN A 54 6.29 -0.30 -13.55
CA ASN A 54 6.98 0.32 -14.67
C ASN A 54 6.64 1.83 -14.68
N PRO A 55 7.62 2.72 -14.44
CA PRO A 55 7.36 4.15 -14.34
C PRO A 55 7.02 4.80 -15.70
N GLU A 56 7.42 4.20 -16.82
CA GLU A 56 7.13 4.71 -18.17
C GLU A 56 5.69 4.38 -18.58
N THR A 57 5.29 3.11 -18.46
CA THR A 57 3.97 2.64 -18.89
C THR A 57 2.88 2.83 -17.82
N LYS A 58 3.27 3.16 -16.58
CA LYS A 58 2.39 3.23 -15.39
C LYS A 58 1.68 1.92 -15.07
N ILE A 59 2.14 0.81 -15.66
CA ILE A 59 1.64 -0.53 -15.34
C ILE A 59 2.32 -1.00 -14.06
N GLY A 60 1.51 -1.28 -13.05
CA GLY A 60 1.95 -1.86 -11.78
C GLY A 60 1.45 -3.28 -11.62
N GLU A 61 2.23 -4.08 -10.92
CA GLU A 61 1.80 -5.30 -10.25
C GLU A 61 1.67 -4.97 -8.76
N ILE A 62 0.44 -4.92 -8.28
CA ILE A 62 0.12 -4.50 -6.92
C ILE A 62 -0.86 -5.46 -6.27
N GLU A 63 -0.85 -5.48 -4.96
CA GLU A 63 -1.84 -6.20 -4.16
C GLU A 63 -2.74 -5.21 -3.44
N LEU A 64 -4.03 -5.43 -3.63
CA LEU A 64 -5.10 -4.67 -3.03
C LEU A 64 -5.40 -5.27 -1.65
N CYS A 65 -4.99 -4.63 -0.56
CA CYS A 65 -4.95 -5.25 0.76
C CYS A 65 -5.90 -4.59 1.76
N VAL A 66 -6.61 -5.40 2.55
CA VAL A 66 -7.38 -4.98 3.72
C VAL A 66 -7.07 -5.92 4.88
N SER A 67 -6.68 -5.37 6.04
CA SER A 67 -6.46 -6.18 7.24
C SER A 67 -7.79 -6.64 7.83
N THR A 68 -7.88 -7.92 8.21
CA THR A 68 -9.14 -8.51 8.69
C THR A 68 -8.88 -9.88 9.32
N ASP A 69 -9.79 -10.29 10.20
CA ASP A 69 -9.86 -11.66 10.74
C ASP A 69 -10.86 -12.54 9.97
N GLU A 70 -11.63 -11.95 9.05
CA GLU A 70 -12.61 -12.69 8.26
C GLU A 70 -11.93 -13.57 7.21
N THR A 71 -12.63 -14.61 6.77
CA THR A 71 -12.27 -15.35 5.56
C THR A 71 -13.11 -14.80 4.40
N PRO A 72 -12.50 -14.27 3.33
CA PRO A 72 -13.21 -13.65 2.23
C PRO A 72 -14.02 -14.69 1.45
N VAL A 73 -15.16 -14.25 0.92
CA VAL A 73 -16.02 -15.09 0.06
C VAL A 73 -16.16 -14.45 -1.32
N GLY A 74 -15.83 -15.22 -2.36
CA GLY A 74 -15.96 -14.80 -3.76
C GLY A 74 -14.89 -13.80 -4.23
N ASN A 75 -15.12 -13.21 -5.41
CA ASN A 75 -14.32 -12.14 -6.02
C ASN A 75 -12.83 -12.44 -6.29
N GLY A 76 -12.37 -13.69 -6.14
CA GLY A 76 -10.95 -14.02 -6.30
C GLY A 76 -10.06 -13.37 -5.24
N VAL A 77 -10.62 -13.10 -4.06
CA VAL A 77 -9.89 -12.55 -2.91
C VAL A 77 -9.33 -13.71 -2.09
N GLU A 78 -8.06 -13.64 -1.76
CA GLU A 78 -7.35 -14.64 -0.97
C GLU A 78 -6.95 -14.08 0.40
N ILE A 79 -6.54 -14.98 1.31
CA ILE A 79 -5.92 -14.62 2.59
C ILE A 79 -4.44 -14.94 2.54
N LYS A 80 -3.62 -14.05 3.09
CA LYS A 80 -2.26 -14.37 3.49
C LYS A 80 -1.82 -13.53 4.68
N GLU A 81 -0.73 -13.94 5.30
CA GLU A 81 0.03 -13.10 6.20
C GLU A 81 1.19 -12.45 5.42
N ILE A 82 1.32 -11.13 5.53
CA ILE A 82 2.52 -10.43 5.04
C ILE A 82 3.53 -10.31 6.19
N PRO A 83 4.83 -10.52 5.93
CA PRO A 83 5.83 -10.61 6.97
C PRO A 83 6.08 -9.27 7.65
N ARG A 84 6.74 -9.34 8.81
CA ARG A 84 7.31 -8.18 9.49
C ARG A 84 8.28 -7.44 8.57
N ILE A 85 8.21 -6.11 8.56
CA ILE A 85 9.14 -5.27 7.78
C ILE A 85 9.64 -4.08 8.60
N LYS A 86 10.88 -3.65 8.34
CA LYS A 86 11.34 -2.32 8.73
C LYS A 86 11.13 -1.37 7.55
N ALA A 87 10.45 -0.25 7.78
CA ALA A 87 10.07 0.69 6.71
C ALA A 87 10.38 2.13 7.09
N ILE A 88 10.74 2.95 6.09
CA ILE A 88 10.71 4.41 6.18
C ILE A 88 9.28 4.84 5.92
N CYS A 89 8.68 5.57 6.85
CA CYS A 89 7.30 5.99 6.80
C CYS A 89 7.20 7.51 6.93
N LEU A 90 6.22 8.07 6.23
CA LEU A 90 5.74 9.44 6.42
C LEU A 90 4.25 9.49 6.15
N ILE A 91 3.60 10.58 6.57
CA ILE A 91 2.18 10.81 6.29
C ILE A 91 2.07 11.95 5.27
N HIS A 92 1.43 11.67 4.14
CA HIS A 92 1.05 12.68 3.17
C HIS A 92 -0.35 13.23 3.48
N ILE A 93 -0.47 14.54 3.70
CA ILE A 93 -1.74 15.23 3.92
C ILE A 93 -1.94 16.24 2.79
N GLY A 94 -2.70 15.88 1.77
CA GLY A 94 -2.88 16.73 0.59
C GLY A 94 -3.52 15.97 -0.58
N SER A 95 -3.56 16.64 -1.73
CA SER A 95 -4.03 16.05 -2.99
C SER A 95 -3.07 14.97 -3.48
N TYR A 96 -3.62 13.91 -4.07
CA TYR A 96 -2.86 12.87 -4.77
C TYR A 96 -1.95 13.43 -5.88
N GLU A 97 -2.29 14.59 -6.46
CA GLU A 97 -1.44 15.28 -7.44
C GLU A 97 -0.07 15.68 -6.88
N THR A 98 0.02 15.82 -5.55
CA THR A 98 1.27 16.18 -4.86
C THR A 98 1.92 15.00 -4.15
N LEU A 99 1.39 13.79 -4.32
CA LEU A 99 1.88 12.58 -3.67
C LEU A 99 3.32 12.25 -4.09
N ASN A 100 3.74 12.64 -5.30
CA ASN A 100 5.13 12.47 -5.75
C ASN A 100 6.16 13.07 -4.78
N LYS A 101 5.81 14.17 -4.11
CA LYS A 101 6.67 14.84 -3.12
C LYS A 101 6.95 13.95 -1.91
N ALA A 102 6.03 13.04 -1.56
CA ALA A 102 6.23 12.06 -0.49
C ALA A 102 7.30 11.04 -0.88
N TYR A 103 7.23 10.47 -2.09
CA TYR A 103 8.26 9.52 -2.54
C TYR A 103 9.63 10.18 -2.62
N GLU A 104 9.72 11.38 -3.20
CA GLU A 104 10.97 12.14 -3.27
C GLU A 104 11.58 12.41 -1.89
N ALA A 105 10.75 12.58 -0.84
CA ALA A 105 11.23 12.77 0.52
C ALA A 105 11.75 11.47 1.15
N ILE A 106 11.11 10.33 0.85
CA ILE A 106 11.59 9.00 1.25
C ILE A 106 12.93 8.70 0.57
N ASP A 107 13.03 8.91 -0.74
CA ASP A 107 14.26 8.66 -1.52
C ASP A 107 15.43 9.49 -0.96
N LYS A 108 15.23 10.81 -0.78
CA LYS A 108 16.24 11.70 -0.18
C LYS A 108 16.67 11.29 1.22
N TYR A 109 15.72 10.81 2.03
CA TYR A 109 16.04 10.33 3.37
C TYR A 109 16.85 9.03 3.30
N ALA A 110 16.47 8.09 2.44
CA ALA A 110 17.17 6.83 2.26
C ALA A 110 18.62 7.07 1.80
N ASP A 111 18.81 7.88 0.75
CA ASP A 111 20.13 8.24 0.22
C ASP A 111 21.03 8.88 1.28
N LYS A 112 20.50 9.87 2.01
CA LYS A 112 21.24 10.58 3.06
C LYS A 112 21.70 9.67 4.20
N ASN A 113 20.95 8.60 4.47
CA ASN A 113 21.23 7.67 5.56
C ASN A 113 21.87 6.35 5.07
N GLY A 114 22.19 6.23 3.78
CA GLY A 114 22.77 5.00 3.21
C GLY A 114 21.85 3.79 3.33
N ILE A 115 20.53 4.00 3.27
CA ILE A 115 19.52 2.93 3.35
C ILE A 115 19.15 2.51 1.93
N GLU A 116 19.31 1.23 1.62
CA GLU A 116 18.80 0.66 0.38
C GLU A 116 17.27 0.43 0.50
N LEU A 117 16.51 1.03 -0.40
CA LEU A 117 15.07 0.80 -0.51
C LEU A 117 14.81 -0.49 -1.31
N CYS A 118 13.90 -1.31 -0.81
CA CYS A 118 13.50 -2.55 -1.48
C CYS A 118 11.99 -2.58 -1.71
N SER A 119 11.57 -3.35 -2.72
CA SER A 119 10.17 -3.72 -2.88
C SER A 119 9.80 -4.87 -1.93
N PRO A 120 8.52 -5.01 -1.55
CA PRO A 120 7.41 -4.11 -1.87
C PRO A 120 7.34 -2.87 -0.96
N PHE A 121 6.74 -1.79 -1.46
CA PHE A 121 6.37 -0.63 -0.63
C PHE A 121 4.85 -0.49 -0.53
N ARG A 122 4.38 0.26 0.48
CA ARG A 122 2.95 0.35 0.81
C ARG A 122 2.44 1.78 0.74
N GLU A 123 1.25 1.96 0.18
CA GLU A 123 0.45 3.18 0.30
C GLU A 123 -0.79 2.89 1.15
N VAL A 124 -0.86 3.50 2.33
CA VAL A 124 -1.93 3.27 3.30
C VAL A 124 -2.93 4.42 3.28
N PHE A 125 -4.19 4.12 2.98
CA PHE A 125 -5.25 5.12 2.84
C PHE A 125 -5.90 5.40 4.20
N ILE A 126 -5.27 6.26 5.01
CA ILE A 126 -5.71 6.58 6.38
C ILE A 126 -7.09 7.24 6.40
N LYS A 127 -7.36 8.11 5.42
CA LYS A 127 -8.66 8.75 5.23
C LYS A 127 -9.04 8.62 3.77
N GLY A 128 -10.32 8.35 3.51
CA GLY A 128 -10.85 8.39 2.15
C GLY A 128 -10.66 9.79 1.51
N PRO A 129 -10.63 9.85 0.17
CA PRO A 129 -10.67 11.13 -0.55
C PRO A 129 -11.88 11.99 -0.17
#